data_AF-A0A662RW22-F1
#
_entry.id   AF-A0A662RW22-F1
#
_cell.length_a   1.000
_cell.length_b   1.000
_cell.length_c   1.000
_cell.angle_alpha   90.00
_cell.angle_beta   90.00
_cell.angle_gamma   90.00
#
_symmetry.space_group_name_H-M   'P 1'
#
loop_
_entity.id
_entity.type
_entity.pdbx_description
1 polymer ?
#
loop_
_entity_poly.entity_id
_entity_poly.type
_entity_poly.pdbx_seq_one_letter_code
_entity_poly.pdbx_strand_id
1 'polypeptide(L)'
;MSWVEEVRDALDSSLHRREGACGICHDVLEMICKKGGKAITYEQPDGVIAKIYDNKEEVVGEGRDIVSASAILSAELDAGVIPEPFASELSAVVTSEEDLRRTGEIYGYGRVITPASIALEEAKKIGGRTVIRREGIGVVAHSFDAHGNTFFKSPVCYCPVCAVVIGASRNEELAEKIKERLAGKRNTGKIKYEQ
;
A
#
# COMPACT_ATOMS: atom_id res chain seq x y z
N MET A 1 7.01 14.30 -27.92
CA MET A 1 6.55 13.31 -26.93
C MET A 1 6.98 13.84 -25.57
N SER A 2 6.08 13.89 -24.60
CA SER A 2 6.42 14.23 -23.22
C SER A 2 7.17 13.06 -22.56
N TRP A 3 7.91 13.32 -21.49
CA TRP A 3 8.60 12.26 -20.74
C TRP A 3 7.62 11.19 -20.22
N VAL A 4 6.42 11.62 -19.78
CA VAL A 4 5.35 10.71 -19.33
C VAL A 4 4.89 9.79 -20.46
N GLU A 5 4.69 10.34 -21.66
CA GLU A 5 4.34 9.54 -22.85
C GLU A 5 5.45 8.55 -23.20
N GLU A 6 6.73 8.96 -23.16
CA GLU A 6 7.86 8.06 -23.44
C GLU A 6 7.99 6.91 -22.45
N VAL A 7 7.67 7.14 -21.17
CA VAL A 7 7.62 6.09 -20.14
C VAL A 7 6.44 5.17 -20.41
N ARG A 8 5.26 5.73 -20.65
CA ARG A 8 4.02 4.96 -20.88
C ARG A 8 4.13 4.07 -22.12
N ASP A 9 4.63 4.59 -23.23
CA ASP A 9 4.83 3.85 -24.48
C ASP A 9 5.84 2.70 -24.32
N ALA A 10 6.85 2.89 -23.47
CA ALA A 10 7.82 1.84 -23.15
C ALA A 10 7.23 0.71 -22.28
N LEU A 11 6.10 0.95 -21.61
CA LEU A 11 5.43 0.01 -20.71
C LEU A 11 4.29 -0.79 -21.37
N ASP A 12 3.77 -0.31 -22.50
CA ASP A 12 2.53 -0.82 -23.13
C ASP A 12 2.55 -2.34 -23.45
N SER A 13 3.74 -2.92 -23.62
CA SER A 13 3.93 -4.35 -23.90
C SER A 13 4.72 -5.13 -22.85
N SER A 14 5.23 -4.48 -21.81
CA SER A 14 6.10 -5.11 -20.80
C SER A 14 5.37 -5.51 -19.52
N LEU A 15 4.23 -4.89 -19.24
CA LEU A 15 3.48 -5.15 -18.02
C LEU A 15 2.69 -6.46 -18.10
N HIS A 16 2.72 -7.22 -17.00
CA HIS A 16 2.03 -8.50 -16.91
C HIS A 16 1.17 -8.58 -15.66
N ARG A 17 -0.14 -8.85 -15.84
CA ARG A 17 -1.07 -9.02 -14.72
C ARG A 17 -0.56 -10.01 -13.67
N ARG A 18 0.16 -11.08 -14.08
CA ARG A 18 0.65 -12.12 -13.17
C ARG A 18 1.49 -11.56 -12.01
N GLU A 19 2.20 -10.45 -12.22
CA GLU A 19 3.06 -9.80 -11.22
C GLU A 19 2.25 -9.14 -10.08
N GLY A 20 0.96 -8.88 -10.32
CA GLY A 20 0.08 -8.19 -9.38
C GLY A 20 0.44 -6.72 -9.20
N ALA A 21 -0.26 -6.03 -8.31
CA ALA A 21 -0.12 -4.58 -8.15
C ALA A 21 1.29 -4.17 -7.71
N CYS A 22 1.89 -4.91 -6.77
CA CYS A 22 3.23 -4.65 -6.29
C CYS A 22 4.29 -4.82 -7.37
N GLY A 23 4.22 -5.91 -8.15
CA GLY A 23 5.18 -6.14 -9.22
C GLY A 23 5.06 -5.11 -10.34
N ILE A 24 3.83 -4.80 -10.77
CA ILE A 24 3.60 -3.77 -11.80
C ILE A 24 4.12 -2.40 -11.35
N CYS A 25 3.86 -1.99 -10.10
CA CYS A 25 4.41 -0.75 -9.55
C CYS A 25 5.95 -0.73 -9.63
N HIS A 26 6.63 -1.83 -9.29
CA HIS A 26 8.09 -1.89 -9.41
C HIS A 26 8.58 -1.85 -10.86
N ASP A 27 7.89 -2.50 -11.80
CA ASP A 27 8.23 -2.46 -13.23
C ASP A 27 8.09 -1.03 -13.80
N VAL A 28 7.04 -0.31 -13.38
CA VAL A 28 6.82 1.11 -13.72
C VAL A 28 7.94 1.97 -13.14
N LEU A 29 8.24 1.82 -11.84
CA LEU A 29 9.31 2.55 -11.18
C LEU A 29 10.68 2.29 -11.83
N GLU A 30 10.95 1.05 -12.23
CA GLU A 30 12.18 0.71 -12.96
C GLU A 30 12.25 1.46 -14.29
N MET A 31 11.14 1.55 -15.02
CA MET A 31 11.09 2.31 -16.27
C MET A 31 11.28 3.82 -16.05
N ILE A 32 10.64 4.39 -15.02
CA ILE A 32 10.86 5.78 -14.59
C ILE A 32 12.36 6.03 -14.39
N CYS A 33 13.03 5.17 -13.62
CA CYS A 33 14.46 5.28 -13.36
C CYS A 33 15.30 5.16 -14.64
N LYS A 34 14.99 4.20 -15.52
CA LYS A 34 15.66 4.03 -16.83
C LYS A 34 15.53 5.26 -17.72
N LYS A 35 14.43 6.00 -17.60
CA LYS A 35 14.17 7.24 -18.35
C LYS A 35 14.70 8.49 -17.62
N GLY A 36 15.49 8.32 -16.58
CA GLY A 36 16.15 9.41 -15.85
C GLY A 36 15.29 10.09 -14.79
N GLY A 37 14.08 9.59 -14.52
CA GLY A 37 13.25 10.06 -13.42
C GLY A 37 13.55 9.35 -12.10
N LYS A 38 12.81 9.69 -11.05
CA LYS A 38 12.94 9.07 -9.72
C LYS A 38 11.65 9.22 -8.90
N ALA A 39 11.51 8.40 -7.87
CA ALA A 39 10.49 8.57 -6.83
C ALA A 39 11.15 9.01 -5.52
N ILE A 40 10.54 9.98 -4.83
CA ILE A 40 10.93 10.38 -3.47
C ILE A 40 9.72 10.22 -2.55
N THR A 41 9.94 9.63 -1.38
CA THR A 41 8.88 9.42 -0.38
C THR A 41 9.18 10.14 0.93
N TYR A 42 8.14 10.69 1.54
CA TYR A 42 8.19 11.39 2.82
C TYR A 42 7.20 10.72 3.78
N GLU A 43 7.68 10.28 4.93
CA GLU A 43 6.82 9.75 5.99
C GLU A 43 5.92 10.88 6.50
N GLN A 44 4.67 10.55 6.86
CA GLN A 44 3.72 11.47 7.47
C GLN A 44 3.06 10.78 8.67
N PRO A 45 2.51 11.51 9.67
CA PRO A 45 1.83 10.90 10.80
C PRO A 45 0.72 9.91 10.42
N ASP A 46 0.14 10.06 9.25
CA ASP A 46 -1.01 9.31 8.74
C ASP A 46 -0.71 8.58 7.42
N GLY A 47 0.56 8.24 7.17
CA GLY A 47 0.99 7.41 6.05
C GLY A 47 2.30 7.86 5.44
N VAL A 48 2.35 7.86 4.11
CA VAL A 48 3.50 8.26 3.30
C VAL A 48 3.01 9.07 2.10
N ILE A 49 3.68 10.17 1.80
CA ILE A 49 3.55 10.90 0.53
C ILE A 49 4.68 10.44 -0.38
N ALA A 50 4.37 10.19 -1.66
CA ALA A 50 5.34 9.94 -2.70
C ALA A 50 5.20 10.97 -3.82
N LYS A 51 6.33 11.33 -4.43
CA LYS A 51 6.39 12.21 -5.61
C LYS A 51 7.22 11.53 -6.69
N ILE A 52 6.71 11.56 -7.91
CA ILE A 52 7.45 11.16 -9.11
C ILE A 52 8.05 12.40 -9.75
N TYR A 53 9.36 12.33 -10.00
CA TYR A 53 10.13 13.36 -10.69
C TYR A 53 10.50 12.86 -12.07
N ASP A 54 10.36 13.72 -13.08
CA ASP A 54 10.83 13.45 -14.43
C ASP A 54 12.35 13.62 -14.57
N ASN A 55 12.86 13.49 -15.80
CA ASN A 55 14.28 13.65 -16.11
C ASN A 55 14.81 15.10 -16.04
N LYS A 56 13.96 16.06 -15.71
CA LYS A 56 14.30 17.47 -15.51
C LYS A 56 14.13 17.90 -14.06
N GLU A 57 13.94 16.96 -13.15
CA GLU A 57 13.69 17.20 -11.72
C GLU A 57 12.34 17.91 -11.46
N GLU A 58 11.40 17.85 -12.39
CA GLU A 58 10.05 18.39 -12.21
C GLU A 58 9.12 17.32 -11.63
N VAL A 59 8.26 17.72 -10.69
CA VAL A 59 7.26 16.81 -10.12
C VAL A 59 6.15 16.60 -11.13
N VAL A 60 5.95 15.36 -11.55
CA VAL A 60 4.92 14.97 -12.54
C VAL A 60 3.77 14.19 -11.94
N GLY A 61 3.91 13.68 -10.71
CA GLY A 61 2.79 13.09 -9.98
C GLY A 61 3.06 13.03 -8.48
N GLU A 62 1.98 13.05 -7.72
CA GLU A 62 1.98 12.98 -6.25
C GLU A 62 0.94 11.97 -5.79
N GLY A 63 1.29 11.18 -4.78
CA GLY A 63 0.44 10.13 -4.25
C GLY A 63 0.60 9.96 -2.75
N ARG A 64 -0.42 9.40 -2.12
CA ARG A 64 -0.43 9.14 -0.69
C ARG A 64 -1.01 7.77 -0.40
N ASP A 65 -0.37 7.02 0.49
CA ASP A 65 -0.90 5.75 0.96
C ASP A 65 -0.27 5.37 2.34
N ILE A 66 -0.64 4.21 2.90
CA ILE A 66 -0.21 3.73 4.22
C ILE A 66 1.27 3.31 4.27
N VAL A 67 1.92 3.09 3.12
CA VAL A 67 3.36 2.77 3.01
C VAL A 67 3.96 3.33 1.73
N SER A 68 5.29 3.45 1.70
CA SER A 68 6.04 3.97 0.54
C SER A 68 5.68 3.30 -0.78
N ALA A 69 5.56 1.97 -0.82
CA ALA A 69 5.33 1.24 -2.07
C ALA A 69 3.93 1.53 -2.68
N SER A 70 2.87 1.54 -1.87
CA SER A 70 1.53 1.89 -2.35
C SER A 70 1.38 3.40 -2.60
N ALA A 71 2.10 4.25 -1.86
CA ALA A 71 2.16 5.69 -2.13
C ALA A 71 2.84 5.99 -3.47
N ILE A 72 3.92 5.26 -3.80
CA ILE A 72 4.57 5.33 -5.12
C ILE A 72 3.58 4.93 -6.21
N LEU A 73 2.85 3.82 -6.06
CA LEU A 73 1.81 3.43 -7.03
C LEU A 73 0.77 4.55 -7.23
N SER A 74 0.30 5.17 -6.14
CA SER A 74 -0.64 6.30 -6.23
C SER A 74 -0.03 7.47 -7.01
N ALA A 75 1.26 7.76 -6.83
CA ALA A 75 1.95 8.84 -7.53
C ALA A 75 2.23 8.50 -9.00
N GLU A 76 2.46 7.23 -9.33
CA GLU A 76 2.60 6.73 -10.70
C GLU A 76 1.27 6.83 -11.48
N LEU A 77 0.16 6.51 -10.81
CA LEU A 77 -1.19 6.68 -11.36
C LEU A 77 -1.49 8.16 -11.60
N ASP A 78 -1.20 9.03 -10.63
CA ASP A 78 -1.39 10.48 -10.75
C ASP A 78 -0.52 11.08 -11.87
N ALA A 79 0.74 10.64 -11.99
CA ALA A 79 1.63 11.03 -13.09
C ALA A 79 1.14 10.54 -14.46
N GLY A 80 0.20 9.59 -14.50
CA GLY A 80 -0.31 8.99 -15.72
C GLY A 80 0.73 8.15 -16.45
N VAL A 81 1.81 7.69 -15.82
CA VAL A 81 2.84 6.91 -16.53
C VAL A 81 2.39 5.48 -16.83
N ILE A 82 1.34 5.01 -16.16
CA ILE A 82 0.82 3.65 -16.30
C ILE A 82 -0.14 3.58 -17.50
N PRO A 83 0.07 2.67 -18.47
CA PRO A 83 -0.83 2.49 -19.60
C PRO A 83 -2.14 1.78 -19.19
N GLU A 84 -3.20 2.01 -19.97
CA GLU A 84 -4.42 1.21 -19.87
C GLU A 84 -4.21 -0.20 -20.45
N PRO A 85 -4.90 -1.25 -19.95
CA PRO A 85 -5.94 -1.23 -18.90
C PRO A 85 -5.40 -1.24 -17.46
N PHE A 86 -4.08 -1.23 -17.26
CA PHE A 86 -3.46 -1.41 -15.95
C PHE A 86 -3.74 -0.24 -15.02
N ALA A 87 -3.76 0.99 -15.52
CA ALA A 87 -4.08 2.17 -14.71
C ALA A 87 -5.46 2.03 -14.05
N SER A 88 -6.48 1.67 -14.82
CA SER A 88 -7.83 1.41 -14.30
C SER A 88 -7.84 0.27 -13.28
N GLU A 89 -7.17 -0.86 -13.54
CA GLU A 89 -7.11 -1.99 -12.60
C GLU A 89 -6.36 -1.65 -11.29
N LEU A 90 -5.28 -0.86 -11.36
CA LEU A 90 -4.45 -0.44 -10.22
C LEU A 90 -5.11 0.62 -9.36
N SER A 91 -5.92 1.50 -9.95
CA SER A 91 -6.71 2.46 -9.18
C SER A 91 -7.61 1.79 -8.13
N ALA A 92 -8.09 0.57 -8.42
CA ALA A 92 -8.97 -0.19 -7.54
C ALA A 92 -8.27 -0.81 -6.32
N VAL A 93 -6.93 -0.79 -6.27
CA VAL A 93 -6.15 -1.37 -5.16
C VAL A 93 -5.49 -0.34 -4.25
N VAL A 94 -5.60 0.94 -4.59
CA VAL A 94 -5.14 2.08 -3.78
C VAL A 94 -6.01 2.18 -2.52
N THR A 95 -5.39 2.49 -1.39
CA THR A 95 -6.11 2.57 -0.12
C THR A 95 -7.10 3.74 -0.11
N SER A 96 -8.34 3.49 0.31
CA SER A 96 -9.35 4.56 0.44
C SER A 96 -8.97 5.57 1.53
N GLU A 97 -9.43 6.82 1.41
CA GLU A 97 -9.25 7.86 2.45
C GLU A 97 -9.74 7.41 3.84
N GLU A 98 -10.85 6.66 3.88
CA GLU A 98 -11.38 6.10 5.11
C GLU A 98 -10.43 5.08 5.72
N ASP A 99 -9.87 4.17 4.91
CA ASP A 99 -8.91 3.18 5.39
C ASP A 99 -7.57 3.80 5.76
N LEU A 100 -7.12 4.86 5.06
CA LEU A 100 -5.94 5.65 5.41
C LEU A 100 -6.10 6.24 6.82
N ARG A 101 -7.24 6.86 7.10
CA ARG A 101 -7.54 7.40 8.44
C ARG A 101 -7.54 6.30 9.50
N ARG A 102 -8.29 5.21 9.27
CA ARG A 102 -8.41 4.09 10.23
C ARG A 102 -7.05 3.45 10.54
N THR A 103 -6.21 3.26 9.52
CA THR A 103 -4.87 2.67 9.71
C THR A 103 -3.90 3.65 10.38
N GLY A 104 -4.00 4.95 10.06
CA GLY A 104 -3.25 6.01 10.74
C GLY A 104 -3.55 6.10 12.24
N GLU A 105 -4.82 5.92 12.64
CA GLU A 105 -5.24 5.98 14.05
C GLU A 105 -4.68 4.84 14.93
N ILE A 106 -4.28 3.71 14.33
CA ILE A 106 -3.76 2.56 15.07
C ILE A 106 -2.32 2.77 15.52
N TYR A 107 -1.45 3.21 14.62
CA TYR A 107 -0.01 3.27 14.92
C TYR A 107 0.68 4.56 14.47
N GLY A 108 0.06 5.28 13.55
CA GLY A 108 0.66 6.42 12.85
C GLY A 108 1.93 6.05 12.07
N TYR A 109 2.28 6.89 11.10
CA TYR A 109 3.46 6.76 10.24
C TYR A 109 3.46 5.49 9.37
N GLY A 110 4.16 5.52 8.24
CA GLY A 110 4.02 4.56 7.13
C GLY A 110 4.48 3.12 7.38
N ARG A 111 3.91 2.42 8.38
CA ARG A 111 4.39 1.12 8.89
C ARG A 111 3.26 0.15 9.16
N VAL A 112 3.13 -0.82 8.26
CA VAL A 112 2.10 -1.87 8.30
C VAL A 112 2.60 -3.21 8.85
N ILE A 113 3.92 -3.46 8.91
CA ILE A 113 4.44 -4.79 9.27
C ILE A 113 4.12 -5.14 10.73
N THR A 114 4.47 -4.28 11.68
CA THR A 114 4.21 -4.53 13.10
C THR A 114 2.72 -4.69 13.43
N PRO A 115 1.82 -3.78 13.01
CA PRO A 115 0.39 -3.97 13.24
C PRO A 115 -0.16 -5.21 12.53
N ALA A 116 0.33 -5.57 11.33
CA ALA A 116 -0.07 -6.82 10.68
C ALA A 116 0.31 -8.05 11.50
N SER A 117 1.54 -8.11 12.00
CA SER A 117 1.99 -9.22 12.84
C SER A 117 1.14 -9.37 14.10
N ILE A 118 0.78 -8.25 14.75
CA ILE A 118 -0.13 -8.27 15.90
C ILE A 118 -1.50 -8.82 15.50
N ALA A 119 -2.08 -8.34 14.40
CA ALA A 119 -3.37 -8.83 13.92
C ALA A 119 -3.39 -10.35 13.67
N LEU A 120 -2.32 -10.87 13.05
CA LEU A 120 -2.16 -12.31 12.79
C LEU A 120 -1.96 -13.11 14.09
N GLU A 121 -1.23 -12.57 15.06
CA GLU A 121 -1.09 -13.17 16.39
C GLU A 121 -2.43 -13.24 17.13
N GLU A 122 -3.23 -12.18 17.11
CA GLU A 122 -4.55 -12.18 17.76
C GLU A 122 -5.49 -13.21 17.12
N ALA A 123 -5.50 -13.30 15.79
CA ALA A 123 -6.26 -14.35 15.08
C ALA A 123 -5.82 -15.75 15.53
N LYS A 124 -4.51 -15.99 15.68
CA LYS A 124 -3.99 -17.28 16.16
C LYS A 124 -4.35 -17.57 17.62
N LYS A 125 -4.32 -16.56 18.50
CA LYS A 125 -4.65 -16.72 19.93
C LYS A 125 -6.08 -17.18 20.15
N ILE A 126 -7.01 -16.72 19.32
CA ILE A 126 -8.42 -17.13 19.39
C ILE A 126 -8.69 -18.45 18.65
N GLY A 127 -7.65 -19.23 18.33
CA GLY A 127 -7.75 -20.50 17.60
C GLY A 127 -8.09 -20.36 16.12
N GLY A 128 -7.99 -19.14 15.59
CA GLY A 128 -8.35 -18.77 14.24
C GLY A 128 -7.23 -18.94 13.20
N ARG A 129 -7.51 -18.47 11.99
CA ARG A 129 -6.56 -18.46 10.86
C ARG A 129 -6.83 -17.30 9.91
N THR A 130 -5.79 -16.87 9.19
CA THR A 130 -5.92 -15.87 8.12
C THR A 130 -5.59 -16.50 6.77
N VAL A 131 -6.45 -16.28 5.79
CA VAL A 131 -6.27 -16.72 4.40
C VAL A 131 -6.07 -15.49 3.54
N ILE A 132 -4.99 -15.49 2.76
CA ILE A 132 -4.68 -14.43 1.80
C ILE A 132 -4.85 -15.00 0.41
N ARG A 133 -5.62 -14.31 -0.43
CA ARG A 133 -5.89 -14.74 -1.80
C ARG A 133 -5.71 -13.57 -2.75
N ARG A 134 -5.32 -13.91 -3.98
CA ARG A 134 -5.32 -12.99 -5.09
C ARG A 134 -6.76 -12.71 -5.53
N GLU A 135 -7.07 -11.44 -5.76
CA GLU A 135 -8.35 -10.99 -6.31
C GLU A 135 -8.05 -9.92 -7.38
N GLY A 136 -8.21 -10.28 -8.66
CA GLY A 136 -7.72 -9.47 -9.77
C GLY A 136 -6.20 -9.31 -9.74
N ILE A 137 -5.74 -8.06 -9.76
CA ILE A 137 -4.31 -7.72 -9.64
C ILE A 137 -3.87 -7.47 -8.18
N GLY A 138 -4.82 -7.31 -7.27
CA GLY A 138 -4.57 -7.11 -5.85
C GLY A 138 -4.75 -8.40 -5.05
N VAL A 139 -4.86 -8.23 -3.73
CA VAL A 139 -5.06 -9.33 -2.78
C VAL A 139 -6.07 -8.97 -1.70
N VAL A 140 -6.73 -9.98 -1.16
CA VAL A 140 -7.64 -9.87 -0.02
C VAL A 140 -7.15 -10.74 1.13
N ALA A 141 -7.20 -10.21 2.34
CA ALA A 141 -7.00 -10.94 3.58
C ALA A 141 -8.35 -11.21 4.25
N HIS A 142 -8.62 -12.47 4.55
CA HIS A 142 -9.81 -12.90 5.30
C HIS A 142 -9.37 -13.73 6.50
N SER A 143 -9.61 -13.19 7.69
CA SER A 143 -9.33 -13.83 8.96
C SER A 143 -10.58 -14.42 9.59
N PHE A 144 -10.43 -15.56 10.25
CA PHE A 144 -11.49 -16.33 10.87
C PHE A 144 -11.15 -16.66 12.32
N ASP A 145 -12.15 -16.78 13.18
CA ASP A 145 -12.02 -17.32 14.55
C ASP A 145 -11.97 -18.87 14.57
N ALA A 146 -11.91 -19.47 15.77
CA ALA A 146 -11.92 -20.93 15.93
C ALA A 146 -13.20 -21.62 15.43
N HIS A 147 -14.32 -20.89 15.32
CA HIS A 147 -15.60 -21.39 14.86
C HIS A 147 -15.79 -21.20 13.34
N GLY A 148 -14.84 -20.56 12.67
CA GLY A 148 -14.92 -20.23 11.24
C GLY A 148 -15.73 -18.98 10.95
N ASN A 149 -16.12 -18.19 11.96
CA ASN A 149 -16.76 -16.89 11.73
C ASN A 149 -15.71 -15.89 11.26
N THR A 150 -16.14 -14.86 10.53
CA THR A 150 -15.23 -13.81 10.08
C THR A 150 -14.75 -12.99 11.27
N PHE A 151 -13.43 -12.96 11.46
CA PHE A 151 -12.78 -12.10 12.44
C PHE A 151 -12.47 -10.72 11.85
N PHE A 152 -11.91 -10.68 10.64
CA PHE A 152 -11.83 -9.47 9.83
C PHE A 152 -11.69 -9.81 8.35
N LYS A 153 -12.03 -8.85 7.47
CA LYS A 153 -11.84 -8.96 6.02
C LYS A 153 -11.42 -7.63 5.42
N SER A 154 -10.41 -7.65 4.56
CA SER A 154 -9.95 -6.48 3.82
C SER A 154 -10.73 -6.25 2.52
N PRO A 155 -10.71 -5.04 1.94
CA PRO A 155 -10.99 -4.86 0.52
C PRO A 155 -9.84 -5.47 -0.32
N VAL A 156 -9.91 -5.35 -1.63
CA VAL A 156 -8.77 -5.66 -2.52
C VAL A 156 -7.69 -4.60 -2.27
N CYS A 157 -6.48 -5.04 -1.94
CA CYS A 157 -5.37 -4.15 -1.59
C CYS A 157 -4.12 -4.43 -2.42
N TYR A 158 -3.21 -3.47 -2.42
CA TYR A 158 -1.90 -3.51 -3.08
C TYR A 158 -1.05 -4.75 -2.73
N CYS A 159 -0.96 -5.12 -1.45
CA CYS A 159 -0.14 -6.25 -1.02
C CYS A 159 -0.71 -6.98 0.22
N PRO A 160 -0.22 -8.20 0.52
CA PRO A 160 -0.71 -9.01 1.64
C PRO A 160 -0.67 -8.31 2.99
N VAL A 161 0.38 -7.53 3.26
CA VAL A 161 0.56 -6.86 4.56
C VAL A 161 -0.41 -5.68 4.68
N CYS A 162 -0.59 -4.89 3.62
CA CYS A 162 -1.60 -3.83 3.57
C CYS A 162 -3.01 -4.40 3.78
N ALA A 163 -3.33 -5.51 3.11
CA ALA A 163 -4.61 -6.20 3.29
C ALA A 163 -4.86 -6.60 4.75
N VAL A 164 -3.88 -7.17 5.44
CA VAL A 164 -4.04 -7.54 6.85
C VAL A 164 -4.29 -6.32 7.73
N VAL A 165 -3.52 -5.23 7.58
CA VAL A 165 -3.68 -4.04 8.43
C VAL A 165 -4.98 -3.31 8.15
N ILE A 166 -5.35 -3.13 6.88
CA ILE A 166 -6.62 -2.52 6.50
C ILE A 166 -7.80 -3.39 6.98
N GLY A 167 -7.70 -4.71 6.83
CA GLY A 167 -8.71 -5.62 7.36
C GLY A 167 -8.84 -5.49 8.87
N ALA A 168 -7.72 -5.49 9.59
CA ALA A 168 -7.70 -5.37 11.05
C ALA A 168 -8.22 -4.01 11.54
N SER A 169 -7.95 -2.92 10.84
CA SER A 169 -8.43 -1.58 11.21
C SER A 169 -9.94 -1.41 11.06
N ARG A 170 -10.60 -2.30 10.33
CA ARG A 170 -12.06 -2.35 10.20
C ARG A 170 -12.75 -3.12 11.33
N ASN A 171 -11.99 -3.79 12.20
CA ASN A 171 -12.49 -4.40 13.42
C ASN A 171 -12.07 -3.54 14.61
N GLU A 172 -13.02 -2.85 15.25
CA GLU A 172 -12.75 -1.86 16.31
C GLU A 172 -12.01 -2.47 17.52
N GLU A 173 -12.43 -3.66 17.96
CA GLU A 173 -11.80 -4.34 19.10
C GLU A 173 -10.34 -4.72 18.79
N LEU A 174 -10.09 -5.22 17.59
CA LEU A 174 -8.75 -5.56 17.14
C LEU A 174 -7.88 -4.32 16.94
N ALA A 175 -8.44 -3.26 16.37
CA ALA A 175 -7.74 -1.99 16.16
C ALA A 175 -7.27 -1.39 17.49
N GLU A 176 -8.12 -1.36 18.51
CA GLU A 176 -7.75 -0.86 19.84
C GLU A 176 -6.69 -1.73 20.50
N LYS A 177 -6.81 -3.06 20.43
CA LYS A 177 -5.78 -4.00 20.91
C LYS A 177 -4.42 -3.76 20.26
N ILE A 178 -4.39 -3.53 18.94
CA ILE A 178 -3.14 -3.23 18.22
C ILE A 178 -2.56 -1.91 18.71
N LYS A 179 -3.39 -0.87 18.81
CA LYS A 179 -2.99 0.47 19.29
C LYS A 179 -2.41 0.42 20.70
N GLU A 180 -3.06 -0.27 21.63
CA GLU A 180 -2.58 -0.47 23.00
C GLU A 180 -1.22 -1.18 23.03
N ARG A 181 -1.05 -2.26 22.24
CA ARG A 181 0.23 -3.00 22.18
C ARG A 181 1.37 -2.17 21.59
N LEU A 182 1.03 -1.20 20.74
CA LEU A 182 1.99 -0.33 20.07
C LEU A 182 2.24 0.99 20.82
N ALA A 183 1.44 1.32 21.82
CA ALA A 183 1.59 2.52 22.62
C ALA A 183 3.01 2.64 23.22
N GLY A 184 3.64 3.79 23.00
CA GLY A 184 5.00 4.08 23.50
C GLY A 184 6.12 3.25 22.84
N LYS A 185 5.83 2.41 21.85
CA LYS A 185 6.86 1.65 21.12
C LYS A 185 7.60 2.55 20.13
N ARG A 186 8.87 2.24 19.89
CA ARG A 186 9.69 2.92 18.89
C ARG A 186 9.05 2.78 17.50
N ASN A 187 8.76 3.90 16.84
CA ASN A 187 8.23 3.95 15.49
C ASN A 187 9.30 4.52 14.54
N THR A 188 9.75 3.72 13.56
CA THR A 188 10.80 4.15 12.63
C THR A 188 10.31 5.17 11.59
N GLY A 189 9.02 5.16 11.25
CA GLY A 189 8.42 6.18 10.38
C GLY A 189 8.40 7.54 11.09
N LYS A 190 8.06 7.55 12.38
CA LYS A 190 8.16 8.75 13.22
C LYS A 190 9.58 9.31 13.27
N ILE A 191 10.58 8.45 13.50
CA ILE A 191 11.99 8.87 13.52
C ILE A 191 12.41 9.53 12.19
N LYS A 192 12.00 8.94 11.07
CA LYS A 192 12.30 9.50 9.73
C LYS A 192 11.54 10.79 9.45
N TYR A 193 10.35 10.99 10.03
CA TYR A 193 9.60 12.23 9.89
C TYR A 193 10.22 13.37 10.72
N GLU A 194 10.80 13.05 11.87
CA GLU A 194 11.43 14.02 12.78
C GLU A 194 12.87 14.39 12.39
N GLN A 195 13.46 13.73 11.40
CA GLN A 195 14.83 13.93 10.90
C GLN A 195 14.83 14.55 9.50
#